data_AF-A0A6L3V4C4-F1
#
_entry.id   AF-A0A6L3V4C4-F1
#
_cell.length_a   1.000
_cell.length_b   1.000
_cell.length_c   1.000
_cell.angle_alpha   90.00
_cell.angle_beta   90.00
_cell.angle_gamma   90.00
#
_symmetry.space_group_name_H-M   'P 1'
#
loop_
_entity.id
_entity.type
_entity.pdbx_description
1 polymer ?
#
loop_
_entity_poly.entity_id
_entity_poly.type
_entity_poly.pdbx_seq_one_letter_code
_entity_poly.pdbx_strand_id
1 'polypeptide(L)' 'MTVLFGTVEYFKREIYNYLNENQIKEISEDSLNAITSKLKKEILYDFVCDERIRLECLENLKYAISMITQSKEAVWV' A
#
# COMPACT_ATOMS: atom_id res chain seq x y z
N MET A 1 15.88 7.28 5.64
CA MET A 1 14.69 7.74 6.38
C MET A 1 13.99 6.49 6.92
N THR A 2 13.87 6.35 8.24
CA THR A 2 13.12 5.25 8.85
C THR A 2 11.63 5.54 8.68
N VAL A 3 10.93 4.74 7.88
CA VAL A 3 9.48 4.84 7.74
C VAL A 3 8.86 3.85 8.72
N LEU A 4 7.95 4.33 9.56
CA LEU A 4 7.35 3.52 10.61
C LEU A 4 6.33 2.56 9.98
N PHE A 5 6.39 1.28 10.36
CA PHE A 5 5.44 0.29 9.90
C PHE A 5 4.00 0.75 10.20
N GLY A 6 3.10 0.57 9.23
CA GLY A 6 1.67 0.88 9.41
C GLY A 6 1.26 2.31 9.04
N THR A 7 2.21 3.21 8.72
CA THR A 7 1.86 4.55 8.22
C THR A 7 1.52 4.54 6.73
N VAL A 8 0.86 5.61 6.27
CA VAL A 8 0.54 5.80 4.85
C VAL A 8 1.80 5.81 3.99
N GLU A 9 2.85 6.49 4.44
CA GLU A 9 4.15 6.57 3.75
C GLU A 9 4.82 5.20 3.64
N TYR A 10 4.69 4.36 4.68
CA TYR A 10 5.20 2.99 4.65
C TYR A 10 4.52 2.21 3.53
N PHE A 11 3.18 2.19 3.51
CA PHE A 11 2.45 1.43 2.49
C PHE A 11 2.69 1.96 1.08
N LYS A 12 2.75 3.28 0.88
CA LYS A 12 3.11 3.85 -0.42
C LYS A 12 4.48 3.37 -0.88
N ARG A 13 5.48 3.40 0.00
CA ARG A 13 6.84 2.94 -0.30
C ARG A 13 6.84 1.46 -0.67
N GLU A 14 6.19 0.60 0.11
CA GLU A 14 6.16 -0.84 -0.18
C GLU A 14 5.44 -1.14 -1.50
N ILE A 15 4.37 -0.41 -1.83
CA ILE A 15 3.68 -0.55 -3.12
C ILE A 15 4.60 -0.14 -4.27
N TYR A 16 5.27 1.01 -4.19
CA TYR A 16 6.20 1.45 -5.24
C TYR A 16 7.40 0.53 -5.38
N ASN A 17 7.95 0.03 -4.26
CA ASN A 17 9.05 -0.94 -4.27
C ASN A 17 8.61 -2.22 -5.00
N TYR A 18 7.45 -2.78 -4.66
CA TYR A 18 6.91 -3.96 -5.33
C TYR A 18 6.75 -3.75 -6.84
N LEU A 19 6.18 -2.61 -7.24
CA LEU A 19 6.00 -2.29 -8.66
C LEU A 19 7.34 -2.19 -9.40
N ASN A 20 8.33 -1.55 -8.77
CA ASN A 20 9.67 -1.40 -9.34
C ASN A 20 10.42 -2.74 -9.43
N GLU A 21 10.39 -3.55 -8.37
CA GLU A 21 11.03 -4.88 -8.31
C GLU A 21 10.44 -5.85 -9.35
N ASN A 22 9.14 -5.75 -9.60
CA ASN A 22 8.45 -6.56 -10.61
C ASN A 22 8.46 -5.93 -12.02
N GLN A 23 9.18 -4.81 -12.21
CA GLN A 23 9.29 -4.10 -13.48
C GLN A 23 7.93 -3.72 -14.10
N ILE A 24 6.95 -3.42 -13.25
CA ILE A 24 5.60 -3.04 -13.65
C ILE A 24 5.63 -1.59 -14.14
N LYS A 25 5.64 -1.42 -15.46
CA LYS A 25 5.74 -0.10 -16.11
C LYS A 25 4.50 0.76 -15.94
N GLU A 26 3.34 0.12 -15.88
CA GLU A 26 2.06 0.77 -15.69
C GLU A 26 1.36 0.09 -14.54
N ILE A 27 1.00 0.87 -13.53
CA ILE A 27 0.23 0.36 -12.41
C ILE A 27 -1.15 -0.01 -12.99
N SER A 28 -1.48 -1.29 -13.06
CA SER A 28 -2.82 -1.78 -13.37
C SER A 28 -3.59 -2.09 -12.09
N GLU A 29 -4.91 -2.23 -12.18
CA GLU A 29 -5.73 -2.68 -11.06
C GLU A 29 -5.26 -4.05 -10.53
N ASP A 30 -4.90 -4.98 -11.42
CA ASP A 30 -4.38 -6.31 -11.05
C ASP A 30 -3.07 -6.23 -10.25
N SER A 31 -2.12 -5.43 -10.71
CA SER A 31 -0.84 -5.25 -10.03
C SER A 31 -1.02 -4.65 -8.63
N LEU A 32 -1.98 -3.72 -8.50
CA LEU A 32 -2.27 -3.05 -7.25
C LEU A 32 -3.04 -3.96 -6.29
N ASN A 33 -3.96 -4.77 -6.80
CA ASN A 33 -4.68 -5.79 -6.04
C ASN A 33 -3.75 -6.87 -5.50
N ALA A 34 -2.74 -7.28 -6.27
CA ALA A 34 -1.76 -8.27 -5.84
C ALA A 34 -0.98 -7.81 -4.60
N ILE A 35 -0.35 -6.62 -4.67
CA ILE A 35 0.41 -6.07 -3.54
C ILE A 35 -0.49 -5.69 -2.36
N THR A 36 -1.68 -5.15 -2.62
CA THR A 36 -2.66 -4.84 -1.58
C THR A 36 -3.07 -6.10 -0.81
N SER A 37 -3.33 -7.20 -1.52
CA SER A 37 -3.70 -8.47 -0.90
C SER A 37 -2.57 -9.04 -0.06
N LYS A 38 -1.32 -8.88 -0.51
CA LYS A 38 -0.12 -9.28 0.25
C LYS A 38 -0.02 -8.48 1.56
N LEU A 39 -0.01 -7.15 1.48
CA LEU A 39 0.09 -6.26 2.65
C LEU A 39 -1.07 -6.47 3.64
N LYS A 40 -2.29 -6.68 3.13
CA LYS A 40 -3.46 -6.97 3.97
C LYS A 40 -3.30 -8.29 4.73
N LYS A 41 -2.75 -9.33 4.10
CA LYS A 41 -2.46 -10.60 4.80
C LYS A 41 -1.41 -10.41 5.88
N GLU A 42 -0.34 -9.68 5.60
CA GLU A 42 0.69 -9.38 6.59
C GLU A 42 0.11 -8.67 7.82
N ILE A 43 -0.74 -7.65 7.62
CA ILE A 43 -1.41 -6.93 8.72
C ILE A 43 -2.34 -7.85 9.54
N LEU A 44 -3.05 -8.77 8.88
CA LEU A 44 -4.06 -9.62 9.53
C LEU A 44 -3.48 -10.83 10.25
N TYR A 45 -2.37 -11.38 9.76
CA TYR A 45 -1.88 -12.69 10.19
C TYR A 45 -0.45 -12.68 10.71
N ASP A 46 0.41 -11.77 10.23
CA ASP A 46 1.84 -11.78 10.56
C ASP A 46 2.22 -10.65 11.54
N PHE A 47 1.44 -9.57 11.57
CA PHE A 47 1.66 -8.42 12.44
C PHE A 47 0.91 -8.53 13.77
N VAL A 48 1.63 -8.92 14.83
CA VAL A 48 1.08 -9.01 16.19
C VAL A 48 0.95 -7.61 16.80
N CYS A 49 -0.29 -7.13 16.92
CA CYS A 49 -0.62 -5.84 17.49
C CYS A 49 -2.04 -5.83 18.08
N ASP A 50 -2.35 -4.78 18.86
CA ASP A 50 -3.71 -4.52 19.32
C ASP A 50 -4.67 -4.28 18.15
N GLU A 51 -5.92 -4.70 18.30
CA GLU A 51 -6.98 -4.54 17.29
C GLU A 51 -7.07 -3.10 16.77
N ARG A 52 -6.93 -2.11 17.66
CA ARG A 52 -6.97 -0.69 17.28
C ARG A 52 -5.89 -0.33 16.27
N ILE A 53 -4.66 -0.77 16.51
CA ILE A 53 -3.51 -0.50 15.63
C ILE A 53 -3.68 -1.26 14.32
N ARG A 54 -4.22 -2.48 14.36
CA ARG A 54 -4.51 -3.26 13.15
C ARG A 54 -5.50 -2.57 12.24
N LEU A 55 -6.60 -2.06 12.80
CA LEU A 55 -7.61 -1.30 12.05
C LEU A 55 -7.02 -0.01 11.47
N GLU A 56 -6.20 0.70 12.25
CA GLU A 56 -5.50 1.90 11.79
C GLU A 56 -4.57 1.58 10.61
N CYS A 57 -3.82 0.48 10.66
CA CYS A 57 -2.98 0.02 9.55
C CYS A 57 -3.80 -0.30 8.30
N LEU A 58 -4.96 -0.94 8.44
CA LEU A 58 -5.84 -1.26 7.31
C LEU A 58 -6.43 0.00 6.66
N GLU A 59 -6.83 0.99 7.45
CA GLU A 59 -7.31 2.28 6.93
C GLU A 59 -6.17 3.07 6.26
N ASN A 60 -4.96 3.07 6.85
CA ASN A 60 -3.79 3.70 6.24
C ASN A 60 -3.41 3.05 4.92
N LEU A 61 -3.49 1.71 4.81
CA LEU A 61 -3.27 0.98 3.56
C LEU A 61 -4.31 1.39 2.50
N LYS A 62 -5.60 1.41 2.87
CA LYS A 62 -6.69 1.83 1.98
C LYS A 62 -6.49 3.28 1.50
N TYR A 63 -6.09 4.17 2.40
CA TYR A 63 -5.82 5.56 2.07
C TYR A 63 -4.62 5.71 1.12
N ALA A 64 -3.51 5.01 1.40
CA ALA A 64 -2.34 4.97 0.51
C ALA A 64 -2.70 4.54 -0.91
N ILE A 65 -3.52 3.50 -1.05
CA ILE A 65 -4.03 3.02 -2.34
C ILE A 65 -4.83 4.10 -3.06
N SER A 66 -5.78 4.74 -2.36
CA SER A 66 -6.59 5.80 -2.96
C SER A 66 -5.75 6.96 -3.50
N MET A 67 -4.69 7.37 -2.78
CA MET A 67 -3.75 8.40 -3.23
C MET A 67 -3.00 7.98 -4.49
N ILE A 68 -2.56 6.71 -4.56
CA ILE A 68 -1.83 6.19 -5.73
C ILE A 68 -2.77 6.15 -6.94
N THR A 69 -4.01 5.68 -6.77
CA THR A 69 -4.99 5.63 -7.86
C THR A 69 -5.37 7.03 -8.36
N GLN A 70 -5.61 7.98 -7.46
CA GLN A 70 -5.89 9.37 -7.84
C GLN A 70 -4.69 10.05 -8.52
N SER A 71 -3.46 9.71 -8.11
CA SER A 71 -2.26 10.26 -8.75
C SER A 71 -2.06 9.81 -10.21
N LYS A 72 -2.74 8.76 -10.65
CA LYS A 72 -2.79 8.39 -12.07
C LYS A 72 -3.69 9.30 -12.90
N GLU A 73 -4.74 9.83 -12.30
CA GLU A 73 -5.73 10.66 -12.99
C GLU A 73 -5.23 12.11 -13.18
N ALA A 74 -4.24 12.54 -12.40
CA ALA A 74 -3.73 13.91 -12.39
C ALA A 74 -2.74 14.27 -13.52
N VAL A 75 -2.52 13.40 -14.51
CA VAL A 75 -1.58 13.65 -15.64
C VAL A 75 -2.28 14.20 -16.89
N TRP A 76 -3.55 14.59 -16.81
CA TRP A 76 -4.26 15.24 -17.93
C TRP A 76 -4.95 16.55 -17.50
N VAL A 77 -4.17 17.60 -17.22
CA VAL A 77 -4.60 19.00 -17.39
C VAL A 77 -3.44 19.81 -17.95
#